data_AF-A0A2W4MJA5-F1
#
_entry.id   AF-A0A2W4MJA5-F1
#
_cell.length_a   1.000
_cell.length_b   1.000
_cell.length_c   1.000
_cell.angle_alpha   90.00
_cell.angle_beta   90.00
_cell.angle_gamma   90.00
#
_symmetry.space_group_name_H-M   'P 1'
#
loop_
_entity.id
_entity.type
_entity.pdbx_description
1 polymer ?
#
loop_
_entity_poly.entity_id
_entity_poly.type
_entity_poly.pdbx_seq_one_letter_code
_entity_poly.pdbx_strand_id
1 'polypeptide(L)'
;MESAGTNWTLLLVQLLNIALLAAWVALAVVALRRLRRRQLPPMATAIWAALIVLVPLLGAAALLLVYPAADRAIPRGREDTPV
;
A
#
# COMPACT_ATOMS: atom_id res chain seq x y z
N MET A 1 3.77 10.21 -33.84
CA MET A 1 4.34 9.52 -32.66
C MET A 1 3.72 10.20 -31.45
N GLU A 2 2.64 9.62 -30.94
CA GLU A 2 1.88 10.21 -29.83
C GLU A 2 2.81 10.32 -28.63
N SER A 3 3.10 11.56 -28.22
CA SER A 3 3.80 11.85 -27.00
C SER A 3 2.94 11.33 -25.86
N ALA A 4 3.21 10.09 -25.43
CA ALA A 4 2.70 9.54 -24.18
C ALA A 4 3.01 10.59 -23.11
N GLY A 5 1.97 11.28 -22.65
CA GLY A 5 2.02 12.22 -21.55
C GLY A 5 2.31 11.42 -20.29
N THR A 6 3.55 10.98 -20.15
CA THR A 6 4.04 10.26 -19.00
C THR A 6 4.01 11.25 -17.85
N ASN A 7 2.99 11.13 -17.02
CA ASN A 7 2.88 11.88 -15.78
C ASN A 7 4.05 11.44 -14.88
N TRP A 8 5.15 12.18 -14.94
CA TRP A 8 6.37 11.92 -14.18
C TRP A 8 6.09 11.73 -12.68
N THR A 9 5.10 12.44 -12.14
CA THR A 9 4.61 12.27 -10.78
C THR A 9 4.05 10.86 -10.54
N LEU A 10 3.23 10.32 -11.46
CA LEU A 10 2.69 8.96 -11.32
C LEU A 10 3.81 7.92 -11.39
N LEU A 11 4.78 8.08 -12.29
CA LEU A 11 5.94 7.18 -12.36
C LEU A 11 6.77 7.23 -11.07
N LEU A 12 7.02 8.42 -10.53
CA LEU A 12 7.77 8.59 -9.29
C LEU A 12 7.04 7.93 -8.11
N VAL A 13 5.74 8.15 -7.99
CA VAL A 13 4.90 7.52 -6.95
C VAL A 13 4.89 6.00 -7.11
N GLN A 14 4.83 5.49 -8.34
CA GLN A 14 4.82 4.05 -8.60
C GLN A 14 6.17 3.40 -8.29
N LEU A 15 7.28 4.04 -8.67
CA LEU A 15 8.63 3.62 -8.29
C LEU A 15 8.81 3.62 -6.77
N LEU A 16 8.33 4.68 -6.10
CA LEU A 16 8.39 4.77 -4.64
C LEU A 16 7.58 3.64 -3.97
N ASN A 17 6.39 3.34 -4.50
CA ASN A 17 5.55 2.28 -3.96
C ASN A 17 6.20 0.89 -4.12
N ILE A 18 6.78 0.62 -5.30
CA ILE A 18 7.55 -0.61 -5.56
C ILE A 18 8.77 -0.69 -4.63
N ALA A 19 9.52 0.40 -4.47
CA ALA A 19 10.68 0.46 -3.58
C ALA A 19 10.27 0.23 -2.11
N LEU A 20 9.16 0.80 -1.68
CA LEU A 20 8.62 0.62 -0.33
C LEU A 20 8.20 -0.83 -0.09
N LEU A 21 7.52 -1.45 -1.05
CA LEU A 21 7.15 -2.85 -1.00
C LEU A 21 8.38 -3.77 -0.94
N ALA A 22 9.39 -3.50 -1.78
CA ALA A 22 10.63 -4.25 -1.80
C ALA A 22 11.41 -4.11 -0.48
N ALA A 23 11.50 -2.88 0.05
CA ALA A 23 12.15 -2.61 1.33
C ALA A 23 11.44 -3.35 2.48
N TRP A 24 10.10 -3.35 2.48
CA TRP A 24 9.32 -4.11 3.47
C TRP A 24 9.61 -5.61 3.39
N VAL A 25 9.57 -6.22 2.20
CA VAL A 25 9.88 -7.66 2.02
C VAL A 25 11.30 -7.98 2.50
N ALA A 26 12.27 -7.15 2.16
CA ALA A 26 13.65 -7.34 2.61
C ALA A 26 13.76 -7.30 4.14
N LEU A 27 13.13 -6.31 4.78
CA LEU A 27 13.06 -6.19 6.24
C LEU A 27 12.35 -7.38 6.88
N ALA A 28 11.23 -7.83 6.32
CA ALA A 28 10.49 -8.98 6.81
C ALA A 28 11.35 -10.25 6.76
N VAL A 29 12.05 -10.51 5.65
CA VAL A 29 12.96 -11.65 5.51
C VAL A 29 14.12 -11.57 6.51
N VAL A 30 14.75 -10.40 6.66
CA VAL A 30 15.83 -10.20 7.64
C VAL A 30 15.33 -10.43 9.06
N ALA A 31 14.16 -9.87 9.42
CA ALA A 31 13.55 -10.02 10.72
C ALA A 31 13.17 -11.48 11.01
N LEU A 32 12.54 -12.19 10.05
CA LEU A 32 12.21 -13.61 10.15
C LEU A 32 13.46 -14.48 10.30
N ARG A 33 14.53 -14.21 9.52
CA ARG A 33 15.82 -14.91 9.66
C ARG A 33 16.42 -14.68 11.05
N ARG A 34 16.33 -13.46 11.58
CA ARG A 34 16.83 -13.12 12.92
C ARG A 34 15.97 -13.74 14.03
N LEU A 35 14.66 -13.77 13.83
CA LEU A 35 13.70 -14.41 14.74
C LEU A 35 13.94 -15.92 14.81
N ARG A 36 14.18 -16.58 13.67
CA ARG A 36 14.52 -18.01 13.63
C ARG A 36 15.83 -18.35 14.34
N ARG A 37 16.75 -17.40 14.43
CA ARG A 37 18.01 -17.55 15.20
C ARG A 37 17.83 -17.30 16.69
N ARG A 38 16.73 -16.68 17.11
CA ARG A 38 16.41 -16.53 18.53
C ARG A 38 15.72 -17.81 19.00
N GLN A 39 16.21 -18.41 20.08
CA GLN A 39 15.55 -19.54 20.73
C GLN A 39 14.33 -19.04 21.52
N LEU A 40 13.31 -18.55 20.81
CA LEU A 40 12.05 -18.16 21.42
C LEU A 40 11.08 -19.35 21.47
N PRO A 41 10.17 -19.39 22.45
CA PRO A 41 9.08 -20.34 22.45
C PRO A 41 8.31 -20.33 21.12
N PRO A 42 7.83 -21.47 20.61
CA PRO A 42 7.16 -21.56 19.30
C PRO A 42 6.01 -20.56 19.13
N MET A 43 5.21 -20.36 20.17
CA MET A 43 4.08 -19.42 20.15
C MET A 43 4.55 -17.97 20.04
N ALA A 44 5.61 -17.58 20.74
CA ALA A 44 6.18 -16.23 20.63
C ALA A 44 6.75 -15.98 19.22
N THR A 45 7.41 -16.97 18.62
CA THR A 45 7.90 -16.90 17.24
C THR A 45 6.75 -16.71 16.25
N ALA A 46 5.66 -17.45 16.41
CA ALA A 46 4.48 -17.31 15.54
C ALA A 46 3.85 -15.92 15.65
N ILE A 47 3.71 -15.38 16.87
CA ILE A 47 3.16 -14.03 17.10
C ILE A 47 4.03 -12.97 16.44
N TRP A 48 5.36 -13.03 16.62
CA TRP A 48 6.28 -12.08 16.00
C TRP A 48 6.28 -12.18 14.48
N ALA A 49 6.25 -13.39 13.92
CA ALA A 49 6.11 -13.59 12.48
C ALA A 49 4.81 -13.00 11.94
N ALA A 50 3.69 -13.23 12.63
CA ALA A 50 2.39 -12.66 12.28
C ALA A 50 2.42 -11.13 12.32
N LEU A 51 2.99 -10.51 13.37
CA LEU A 51 3.14 -9.05 13.47
C LEU A 51 3.95 -8.47 12.30
N ILE A 52 5.10 -9.07 11.97
CA ILE A 52 5.99 -8.61 10.89
C ILE A 52 5.26 -8.62 9.54
N VAL A 53 4.39 -9.61 9.31
CA VAL A 53 3.67 -9.77 8.04
C VAL A 53 2.37 -8.97 8.01
N LEU A 54 1.57 -9.01 9.07
CA LEU A 54 0.16 -8.58 9.06
C LEU A 54 -0.01 -7.08 9.29
N VAL A 55 0.86 -6.43 10.06
CA VAL A 55 0.78 -4.98 10.36
C VAL A 55 0.68 -4.11 9.09
N PRO A 56 1.55 -4.28 8.07
CA PRO A 56 1.46 -3.47 6.86
C PRO A 56 0.18 -3.74 6.04
N LEU A 57 -0.31 -4.97 6.03
CA LEU A 57 -1.58 -5.30 5.39
C LEU A 57 -2.75 -4.60 6.09
N LEU A 58 -2.78 -4.65 7.43
CA LEU A 58 -3.81 -3.99 8.22
C LEU A 58 -3.75 -2.47 8.09
N GLY A 59 -2.55 -1.88 8.05
CA GLY A 59 -2.37 -0.44 7.83
C GLY A 59 -2.90 0.01 6.47
N ALA A 60 -2.57 -0.74 5.40
CA ALA A 60 -3.09 -0.47 4.06
C ALA A 60 -4.62 -0.67 3.98
N ALA A 61 -5.14 -1.76 4.57
CA ALA A 61 -6.56 -2.04 4.62
C ALA A 61 -7.34 -0.95 5.39
N ALA A 62 -6.80 -0.45 6.51
CA ALA A 62 -7.41 0.62 7.27
C ALA A 62 -7.55 1.91 6.46
N LEU A 63 -6.52 2.29 5.69
CA LEU A 63 -6.59 3.44 4.80
C LEU A 63 -7.69 3.27 3.75
N LEU A 64 -7.75 2.10 3.10
CA LEU A 64 -8.74 1.79 2.07
C LEU A 64 -10.17 1.72 2.63
N LEU A 65 -10.33 1.31 3.89
CA LEU A 65 -11.63 1.22 4.56
C LEU A 65 -12.13 2.60 5.03
N VAL A 66 -11.23 3.46 5.49
CA VAL A 66 -11.54 4.81 5.98
C VAL A 66 -11.76 5.80 4.83
N TYR A 67 -11.07 5.59 3.70
CA TYR A 67 -11.25 6.36 2.47
C TYR A 67 -11.90 5.48 1.39
N PRO A 68 -13.21 5.17 1.50
CA PRO A 68 -13.93 4.62 0.35
C PRO A 68 -13.84 5.66 -0.76
N ALA A 69 -13.39 5.22 -1.94
CA ALA A 69 -13.18 6.03 -3.12
C ALA A 69 -14.25 7.12 -3.23
N ALA A 70 -13.80 8.37 -3.41
CA ALA A 70 -14.64 9.51 -3.72
C ALA A 70 -15.29 9.30 -5.09
N ASP A 71 -16.27 8.41 -5.14
CA ASP A 71 -16.98 7.96 -6.33
C ASP A 71 -18.48 8.14 -6.10
N ARG A 72 -18.83 9.30 -5.52
CA ARG A 72 -20.18 9.82 -5.55
C ARG A 72 -20.18 11.00 -6.51
N ALA A 73 -20.38 10.63 -7.77
CA ALA A 73 -21.07 11.38 -8.81
C ALA A 73 -20.88 12.90 -8.79
N ILE A 74 -20.05 13.41 -9.71
CA ILE A 74 -20.33 14.73 -10.29
C ILE A 74 -21.59 14.53 -11.15
N PRO A 75 -22.75 15.12 -10.82
CA PRO A 75 -23.86 15.16 -11.75
C PRO A 75 -23.44 16.14 -12.85
N ARG A 76 -22.94 15.63 -13.98
CA ARG A 76 -22.95 16.40 -15.22
C ARG A 76 -24.39 16.45 -15.71
N GLY A 77 -25.06 17.52 -15.34
CA GLY A 77 -26.34 17.95 -15.85
C GLY A 77 -26.68 19.21 -15.08
N ARG A 78 -26.47 20.40 -15.65
CA ARG A 78 -27.47 20.94 -16.55
C ARG A 78 -26.88 22.08 -17.39
N GLU A 79 -26.70 21.83 -18.69
CA GLU A 79 -26.62 22.87 -19.72
C GLU A 79 -28.05 23.27 -20.10
N ASP A 80 -28.64 24.27 -19.43
CA ASP A 80 -29.92 24.85 -19.85
C ASP A 80 -29.82 26.40 -19.82
N THR A 81 -29.31 26.95 -20.93
CA THR A 81 -29.77 28.15 -21.67
C THR A 81 -30.01 29.54 -21.00
N PRO A 82 -29.82 30.63 -21.79
CA PRO A 82 -29.81 32.02 -21.32
C PRO A 82 -31.21 32.67 -21.27
N VAL A 83 -31.40 33.60 -20.32
CA VAL A 83 -32.29 34.78 -20.43
C VAL A 83 -31.83 35.86 -19.46
#